data_AF-A0A9P8D3K4-F1
#
_entry.id   AF-A0A9P8D3K4-F1
#
_cell.length_a   1.000
_cell.length_b   1.000
_cell.length_c   1.000
_cell.angle_alpha   90.00
_cell.angle_beta   90.00
_cell.angle_gamma   90.00
#
_symmetry.space_group_name_H-M   'P 1'
#
loop_
_entity.id
_entity.type
_entity.pdbx_description
1 polymer ?
#
loop_
_entity_poly.entity_id
_entity_poly.type
_entity_poly.pdbx_seq_one_letter_code
_entity_poly.pdbx_strand_id
1 'polypeptide(L)'
;MDSKSYQSPELLLDDLPADTLGKGLPALTVKSGIDRLLEHDIKPERNLGSFVSTGLNDIGESLLLENYQRNLACQNEYAGVRK
;
A
#
# COMPACT_ATOMS: atom_id res chain seq x y z
N MET A 1 20.20 25.61 6.71
CA MET A 1 19.07 25.71 5.76
C MET A 1 19.26 24.54 4.81
N ASP A 2 18.66 23.39 5.11
CA ASP A 2 18.79 22.23 4.23
C ASP A 2 17.84 22.42 3.05
N SER A 3 18.42 22.78 1.90
CA SER A 3 17.75 22.83 0.62
C SER A 3 17.37 21.42 0.19
N LYS A 4 16.28 20.88 0.74
CA LYS A 4 15.60 19.73 0.12
C LYS A 4 14.99 20.25 -1.17
N SER A 5 15.76 20.16 -2.26
CA SER A 5 15.31 20.44 -3.62
C SER A 5 14.02 19.67 -3.87
N TYR A 6 12.94 20.40 -4.13
CA TYR A 6 11.69 19.81 -4.60
C TYR A 6 11.99 19.08 -5.92
N GLN A 7 11.99 17.74 -5.89
CA GLN A 7 12.08 16.94 -7.10
C GLN A 7 10.68 16.87 -7.72
N SER A 8 10.60 17.18 -9.02
CA SER A 8 9.34 17.12 -9.75
C SER A 8 8.79 15.69 -9.73
N PRO A 9 7.49 15.47 -9.46
CA PRO A 9 6.89 14.13 -9.40
C PRO A 9 7.12 13.28 -10.66
N GLU A 10 7.29 13.96 -11.81
CA GLU A 10 7.55 13.34 -13.12
C GLU A 10 8.88 12.59 -13.18
N LEU A 11 9.90 13.00 -12.40
CA LEU A 11 11.21 12.31 -12.34
C LEU A 11 11.22 11.12 -11.37
N LEU A 12 10.20 10.98 -10.50
CA LEU A 12 10.07 9.86 -9.56
C LEU A 12 9.37 8.65 -10.18
N LEU A 13 8.56 8.87 -11.21
CA LEU A 13 7.75 7.84 -11.89
C LEU A 13 8.52 7.05 -12.96
N ASP A 14 9.74 7.46 -13.32
CA ASP A 14 10.60 6.73 -14.27
C ASP A 14 11.08 5.36 -13.74
N ASP A 15 10.95 5.11 -12.43
CA ASP A 15 11.45 3.89 -11.77
C ASP A 15 10.47 2.69 -11.86
N LEU A 16 9.18 2.91 -12.15
CA LEU A 16 8.18 1.85 -12.30
C LEU A 16 7.69 1.81 -13.74
N PRO A 17 8.13 0.83 -14.55
CA PRO A 17 7.74 0.80 -15.95
C PRO A 17 6.24 0.60 -16.09
N ALA A 18 5.59 1.61 -16.68
CA ALA A 18 4.15 1.66 -16.91
C ALA A 18 3.65 0.58 -17.89
N ASP A 19 4.56 -0.10 -18.59
CA ASP A 19 4.23 -1.10 -19.61
C ASP A 19 5.19 -2.30 -19.56
N THR A 20 4.91 -3.24 -18.65
CA THR A 20 5.65 -4.52 -18.52
C THR A 20 4.81 -5.74 -18.85
N LEU A 21 3.69 -5.56 -19.58
CA LEU A 21 2.84 -6.68 -19.98
C LEU A 21 3.69 -7.75 -20.69
N GLY A 22 3.85 -8.91 -20.03
CA GLY A 22 4.61 -10.05 -20.54
C GLY A 22 6.11 -10.10 -20.18
N LYS A 23 6.68 -9.11 -19.47
CA LYS A 23 8.06 -9.13 -18.97
C LYS A 23 8.10 -8.84 -17.48
N GLY A 24 7.96 -9.89 -16.67
CA GLY A 24 8.01 -9.79 -15.21
C GLY A 24 9.34 -9.20 -14.73
N LEU A 25 9.26 -8.26 -13.79
CA LEU A 25 10.41 -7.75 -13.06
C LEU A 25 10.62 -8.53 -11.77
N PRO A 26 11.85 -8.53 -11.20
CA PRO A 26 12.07 -9.09 -9.87
C PRO A 26 11.20 -8.39 -8.82
N ALA A 27 10.53 -9.16 -7.96
CA ALA A 27 9.63 -8.64 -6.94
C ALA A 27 10.28 -7.60 -6.00
N LEU A 28 11.57 -7.79 -5.67
CA LEU A 28 12.33 -6.84 -4.86
C LEU A 28 12.51 -5.49 -5.55
N THR A 29 12.77 -5.49 -6.86
CA THR A 29 12.89 -4.26 -7.65
C THR A 29 11.58 -3.51 -7.68
N VAL A 30 10.48 -4.22 -7.91
CA VAL A 30 9.12 -3.64 -7.92
C VAL A 30 8.76 -3.07 -6.56
N LYS A 31 9.00 -3.82 -5.47
CA LYS A 31 8.74 -3.35 -4.11
C LYS A 31 9.52 -2.07 -3.80
N SER A 32 10.81 -2.05 -4.11
CA SER A 32 11.68 -0.88 -3.86
C SER A 32 11.19 0.36 -4.62
N GLY A 33 10.77 0.20 -5.88
CA GLY A 33 10.19 1.30 -6.66
C GLY A 33 8.89 1.83 -6.04
N ILE A 34 7.99 0.93 -5.62
CA ILE A 34 6.72 1.31 -4.98
C ILE A 34 6.99 2.03 -3.65
N ASP A 35 7.89 1.50 -2.82
CA ASP A 35 8.24 2.09 -1.52
C ASP A 35 8.74 3.53 -1.70
N ARG A 36 9.65 3.78 -2.67
CA ARG A 36 10.16 5.12 -2.98
C ARG A 36 9.07 6.11 -3.39
N LEU A 37 8.09 5.67 -4.19
CA LEU A 37 6.97 6.53 -4.57
C LEU A 37 6.14 6.93 -3.35
N LEU A 38 5.91 6.00 -2.43
CA LEU A 38 5.11 6.22 -1.23
C LEU A 38 5.86 7.01 -0.14
N GLU A 39 7.19 7.12 -0.18
CA GLU A 39 7.98 7.88 0.81
C GLU A 39 7.61 9.37 0.88
N HIS A 40 7.04 9.92 -0.20
CA HIS A 40 6.62 11.31 -0.27
C HIS A 40 5.24 11.57 0.33
N ASP A 41 4.47 10.51 0.62
CA ASP A 41 3.15 10.64 1.24
C ASP A 41 3.25 11.06 2.71
N ILE A 42 2.21 11.75 3.18
CA ILE A 42 2.10 12.12 4.59
C ILE A 42 1.87 10.85 5.40
N LYS A 43 2.62 10.72 6.51
CA LYS A 43 2.39 9.67 7.51
C LYS A 43 0.94 9.71 8.01
N PRO A 44 0.14 8.64 7.83
CA PRO A 44 -1.28 8.64 8.19
C PRO A 44 -1.56 9.08 9.63
N GLU A 45 -0.72 8.71 10.60
CA GLU A 45 -0.89 9.06 12.02
C GLU A 45 -0.72 10.56 12.32
N ARG A 46 -0.20 11.31 11.36
CA ARG A 46 -0.05 12.78 11.43
C ARG A 46 -1.16 13.50 10.67
N ASN A 47 -2.06 12.78 10.01
CA ASN A 47 -3.19 13.35 9.28
C ASN A 47 -4.35 13.65 10.24
N LEU A 48 -4.40 14.88 10.76
CA LEU A 48 -5.46 15.35 11.64
C LEU A 48 -6.73 15.80 10.89
N GLY A 49 -6.72 15.76 9.55
CA GLY A 49 -7.86 16.18 8.72
C GLY A 49 -8.82 15.05 8.37
N SER A 50 -8.49 13.80 8.68
CA SER A 50 -9.30 12.63 8.39
C SER A 50 -10.04 12.11 9.63
N PHE A 51 -11.27 11.65 9.43
CA PHE A 51 -12.02 10.89 10.44
C PHE A 51 -11.80 9.38 10.35
N VAL A 52 -11.07 8.92 9.32
CA VAL A 52 -10.82 7.49 9.08
C VAL A 52 -9.72 7.00 10.02
N SER A 53 -9.91 5.81 10.60
CA SER A 53 -8.89 5.14 11.41
C SER A 53 -7.61 4.91 10.61
N THR A 54 -6.47 5.35 11.14
CA THR A 54 -5.18 5.31 10.45
C THR A 54 -4.31 4.12 10.86
N GLY A 55 -4.80 3.26 11.75
CA GLY A 55 -4.07 2.09 12.23
C GLY A 55 -4.98 1.07 12.91
N LEU A 56 -4.49 -0.15 13.02
CA LEU A 56 -5.07 -1.25 13.79
C LEU A 56 -4.11 -1.61 14.93
N ASN A 57 -4.61 -2.35 15.92
CA ASN A 57 -3.71 -3.02 16.87
C ASN A 57 -3.13 -4.30 16.26
N ASP A 58 -2.11 -4.86 16.91
CA ASP A 58 -1.37 -6.05 16.42
C ASP A 58 -2.29 -7.24 16.08
N ILE A 59 -3.32 -7.45 16.89
CA ILE A 59 -4.31 -8.52 16.68
C ILE A 59 -5.15 -8.24 15.43
N GLY A 60 -5.62 -7.00 15.27
CA GLY A 60 -6.42 -6.58 14.13
C GLY A 60 -5.65 -6.66 12.82
N GLU A 61 -4.37 -6.26 12.82
CA GLU A 61 -3.49 -6.39 11.67
C GLU A 61 -3.26 -7.86 11.31
N SER A 62 -2.97 -8.71 12.31
CA SER A 62 -2.78 -10.15 12.10
C SER A 62 -4.00 -10.80 11.46
N LEU A 63 -5.20 -10.52 11.99
CA LEU A 63 -6.45 -11.04 11.45
C LEU A 63 -6.71 -10.53 10.03
N LEU A 64 -6.38 -9.28 9.72
CA LEU A 64 -6.52 -8.73 8.36
C LEU A 64 -5.59 -9.47 7.39
N LEU A 65 -4.33 -9.67 7.74
CA LEU A 65 -3.34 -10.37 6.92
C LEU A 65 -3.64 -11.87 6.76
N GLU A 66 -4.30 -12.51 7.72
CA GLU A 66 -4.77 -13.89 7.58
C GLU A 66 -5.95 -14.03 6.60
N ASN A 67 -6.71 -12.95 6.40
CA ASN A 67 -7.99 -12.98 5.70
C ASN A 67 -8.04 -12.15 4.40
N TYR A 68 -6.97 -11.43 4.03
CA TYR A 68 -6.99 -10.50 2.88
C TYR A 68 -7.38 -11.14 1.54
N GLN A 69 -7.17 -12.44 1.37
CA GLN A 69 -7.53 -13.18 0.16
C GLN A 69 -8.98 -13.65 0.13
N ARG A 70 -9.71 -13.58 1.25
CA ARG A 70 -11.10 -14.04 1.33
C ARG A 70 -12.01 -13.06 0.62
N ASN A 71 -12.72 -13.54 -0.39
CA ASN A 71 -13.68 -12.73 -1.11
C ASN A 71 -15.00 -12.64 -0.32
N LEU A 72 -15.35 -11.45 0.18
CA LEU A 72 -16.57 -11.24 0.96
C LEU A 72 -17.86 -11.57 0.16
N ALA A 73 -17.82 -11.56 -1.17
CA ALA A 73 -18.95 -11.97 -2.00
C ALA A 73 -19.18 -13.50 -1.99
N CYS A 74 -18.14 -14.30 -1.72
CA CYS A 74 -18.20 -15.77 -1.66
C CYS A 74 -18.64 -16.27 -0.27
N GLN A 75 -19.73 -15.70 0.26
CA GLN A 75 -20.16 -15.92 1.66
C GLN A 75 -20.43 -17.40 2.01
N ASN A 76 -20.82 -18.20 1.02
CA ASN A 76 -21.09 -19.63 1.22
C ASN A 76 -19.82 -20.46 1.45
N GLU A 77 -18.65 -19.95 1.03
CA GLU A 77 -17.35 -20.61 1.22
C GLU A 77 -16.76 -20.34 2.61
N TYR A 78 -17.25 -19.30 3.30
CA TYR A 78 -16.72 -18.83 4.58
C TYR A 78 -17.81 -18.81 5.65
N ALA A 79 -18.16 -20.00 6.17
CA ALA A 79 -19.25 -20.20 7.13
C ALA A 79 -19.20 -19.32 8.40
N GLY A 80 -18.02 -18.82 8.79
CA GLY A 80 -17.81 -17.94 9.95
C GLY A 80 -18.02 -16.44 9.71
N VAL A 81 -18.34 -16.02 8.48
CA VAL A 81 -18.64 -14.60 8.16
C VAL A 81 -20.10 -14.24 8.47
N ARG A 82 -20.98 -15.23 8.67
CA ARG A 82 -22.36 -15.01 9.14
C ARG A 82 -22.37 -14.75 10.65
N LYS A 83 -23.03 -13.65 11.05
CA LYS A 83 -23.53 -13.45 12.42
C LYS A 83 -24.93 -14.03 12.55
#